data_AF-A0A969NIH0-F1
#
_entry.id   AF-A0A969NIH0-F1
#
_cell.length_a   1.000
_cell.length_b   1.000
_cell.length_c   1.000
_cell.angle_alpha   90.00
_cell.angle_beta   90.00
_cell.angle_gamma   90.00
#
_symmetry.space_group_name_H-M   'P 1'
#
loop_
_entity.id
_entity.type
_entity.pdbx_description
1 polymer ?
#
loop_
_entity_poly.entity_id
_entity_poly.type
_entity_poly.pdbx_seq_one_letter_code
_entity_poly.pdbx_strand_id
1 'polypeptide(L)' 'MKPTLTDKLAQASPLERVKLYYEARLWYEALKELAQLKRDRPKDSTVSEKWTQMLASVNLNAIAQVPLLDTDFALEVSKK' A
#
# COMPACT_ATOMS: atom_id res chain seq x y z
N MET A 1 1.70 -26.91 15.80
CA MET A 1 1.41 -26.59 14.38
C MET A 1 2.04 -25.24 14.05
N LYS A 2 2.55 -25.02 12.83
CA LYS A 2 3.03 -23.70 12.40
C LYS A 2 1.81 -22.87 11.93
N PRO A 3 1.71 -21.58 12.30
CA PRO A 3 0.56 -20.75 11.91
C PRO A 3 0.50 -20.60 10.39
N THR A 4 -0.72 -20.68 9.84
CA THR A 4 -0.99 -20.44 8.43
C THR A 4 -0.87 -18.95 8.08
N LEU A 5 -0.82 -18.61 6.79
CA LEU A 5 -0.85 -17.22 6.35
C LEU A 5 -2.12 -16.52 6.83
N THR A 6 -3.27 -17.20 6.76
CA THR A 6 -4.56 -16.69 7.22
C THR A 6 -4.53 -16.35 8.72
N ASP A 7 -3.94 -17.20 9.55
CA ASP A 7 -3.82 -16.95 11.00
C ASP A 7 -2.99 -15.68 11.28
N LYS A 8 -1.90 -15.49 10.52
CA LYS A 8 -1.04 -14.30 10.66
C LYS A 8 -1.76 -13.03 10.20
N LEU A 9 -2.50 -13.09 9.08
CA LEU A 9 -3.23 -11.94 8.55
C LEU A 9 -4.36 -11.47 9.47
N ALA A 10 -4.98 -12.38 10.22
CA ALA A 10 -6.05 -12.05 11.17
C ALA A 10 -5.58 -11.17 12.34
N GLN A 11 -4.30 -11.27 12.71
CA GLN A 11 -3.72 -10.57 13.87
C GLN A 11 -2.80 -9.40 13.46
N ALA A 12 -2.38 -9.37 12.20
CA ALA A 12 -1.47 -8.36 11.67
C ALA A 12 -2.14 -7.00 11.50
N SER A 13 -1.42 -5.94 11.87
CA SER A 13 -1.74 -4.59 11.44
C SER A 13 -1.71 -4.47 9.90
N PRO A 14 -2.37 -3.47 9.31
CA PRO A 14 -2.39 -3.32 7.85
C PRO A 14 -1.00 -3.31 7.18
N LEU A 15 -0.03 -2.63 7.79
CA LEU A 15 1.34 -2.60 7.27
C LEU A 15 2.08 -3.94 7.44
N GLU A 16 1.75 -4.74 8.45
CA GLU A 16 2.27 -6.09 8.59
C GLU A 16 1.63 -7.04 7.56
N ARG A 17 0.34 -6.84 7.22
CA ARG A 17 -0.32 -7.59 6.14
C ARG A 17 0.38 -7.37 4.80
N VAL A 18 0.79 -6.14 4.47
CA VAL A 18 1.60 -5.86 3.27
C VAL A 18 2.87 -6.72 3.24
N LYS A 19 3.59 -6.80 4.37
CA LYS A 19 4.81 -7.61 4.48
C LYS A 19 4.50 -9.11 4.32
N LEU A 20 3.45 -9.60 4.97
CA LEU A 20 3.03 -11.01 4.88
C LEU A 20 2.66 -11.41 3.45
N TYR A 21 1.90 -10.57 2.73
CA TYR A 21 1.58 -10.79 1.33
C TYR A 21 2.83 -10.79 0.44
N TYR A 22 3.76 -9.85 0.67
CA TYR A 22 5.00 -9.76 -0.09
C TYR A 22 5.89 -11.00 0.11
N GLU A 23 6.05 -11.47 1.35
CA GLU A 23 6.78 -12.69 1.68
C GLU A 23 6.13 -13.94 1.09
N ALA A 24 4.79 -13.95 1.02
CA ALA A 24 4.01 -15.00 0.37
C ALA A 24 4.00 -14.93 -1.16
N ARG A 25 4.77 -14.01 -1.78
CA ARG A 25 4.79 -13.77 -3.25
C ARG A 25 3.45 -13.32 -3.84
N LEU A 26 2.53 -12.85 -3.00
CA LEU A 26 1.24 -12.28 -3.38
C LEU A 26 1.40 -10.78 -3.64
N TRP A 27 2.20 -10.44 -4.64
CA TRP A 27 2.61 -9.05 -4.90
C TRP A 27 1.41 -8.12 -5.17
N TYR A 28 0.38 -8.61 -5.87
CA TYR A 28 -0.85 -7.84 -6.12
C TYR A 28 -1.59 -7.47 -4.83
N GLU A 29 -1.78 -8.42 -3.91
CA GLU A 29 -2.45 -8.16 -2.62
C GLU A 29 -1.63 -7.23 -1.73
N ALA A 30 -0.30 -7.40 -1.73
CA ALA A 30 0.60 -6.48 -1.03
C ALA A 30 0.48 -5.05 -1.58
N LEU A 31 0.46 -4.88 -2.91
CA LEU A 31 0.39 -3.57 -3.55
C LEU A 31 -0.98 -2.93 -3.30
N LYS A 32 -2.06 -3.70 -3.42
CA LYS A 32 -3.43 -3.26 -3.18
C LYS A 32 -3.62 -2.76 -1.75
N GLU A 33 -3.17 -3.51 -0.76
CA GLU A 33 -3.24 -3.11 0.66
C GLU A 33 -2.42 -1.84 0.90
N LEU A 34 -1.21 -1.74 0.32
CA LEU A 34 -0.35 -0.57 0.49
C LEU A 34 -0.89 0.68 -0.22
N ALA A 35 -1.49 0.53 -1.40
CA ALA A 35 -2.18 1.61 -2.12
C ALA A 35 -3.36 2.13 -1.30
N GLN A 36 -4.15 1.24 -0.70
CA GLN A 36 -5.25 1.60 0.19
C GLN A 36 -4.76 2.43 1.39
N LEU A 37 -3.66 1.99 2.03
CA LEU A 37 -3.07 2.74 3.14
C LEU A 37 -2.55 4.11 2.71
N LYS A 38 -1.89 4.22 1.54
CA LYS A 38 -1.38 5.49 1.02
C LYS A 38 -2.53 6.46 0.71
N ARG A 39 -3.65 5.94 0.21
CA ARG A 39 -4.89 6.69 -0.03
C ARG A 39 -5.50 7.23 1.25
N ASP A 40 -5.64 6.38 2.27
CA ASP A 40 -6.32 6.74 3.52
C ASP A 40 -5.42 7.59 4.44
N ARG A 41 -4.09 7.46 4.30
CA ARG A 41 -3.09 8.12 5.13
C ARG A 41 -2.05 8.86 4.27
N PRO A 42 -2.45 9.88 3.49
CA PRO A 42 -1.53 10.54 2.55
C PRO A 42 -0.36 11.27 3.22
N LYS A 43 -0.47 11.59 4.51
CA LYS A 43 0.58 12.25 5.31
C LYS A 43 1.45 11.29 6.12
N ASP A 44 1.20 9.98 6.05
CA ASP A 44 1.99 8.97 6.75
C ASP A 44 3.29 8.69 5.98
N SER A 45 4.41 9.16 6.52
CA SER A 45 5.73 8.99 5.91
C SER A 45 6.14 7.53 5.82
N THR A 46 5.76 6.69 6.80
CA THR A 46 6.08 5.26 6.80
C THR A 46 5.40 4.55 5.64
N VAL A 47 4.14 4.88 5.38
CA VAL A 47 3.39 4.34 4.23
C VAL A 47 4.02 4.81 2.92
N SER A 48 4.43 6.07 2.83
CA SER A 48 5.07 6.63 1.64
C SER A 48 6.44 6.03 1.35
N GLU A 49 7.26 5.79 2.36
CA GLU A 49 8.55 5.10 2.22
C GLU A 49 8.37 3.67 1.72
N LYS A 50 7.45 2.91 2.32
CA LYS A 50 7.16 1.53 1.92
C LYS A 50 6.63 1.45 0.49
N TRP A 51 5.79 2.40 0.08
CA TRP A 51 5.30 2.50 -1.31
C TRP A 51 6.45 2.64 -2.30
N THR A 52 7.36 3.58 -2.02
CA THR A 52 8.53 3.81 -2.86
C THR A 52 9.44 2.59 -2.91
N GLN A 53 9.73 1.96 -1.78
CA GLN A 53 10.56 0.75 -1.72
C GLN A 53 9.95 -0.42 -2.51
N MET A 54 8.63 -0.62 -2.40
CA MET A 54 7.95 -1.73 -3.06
C MET A 54 7.90 -1.55 -4.59
N LEU A 55 7.70 -0.33 -5.08
CA LEU A 55 7.74 -0.06 -6.52
C LEU A 55 9.17 -0.07 -7.05
N ALA A 56 10.13 0.42 -6.28
CA ALA A 56 11.55 0.35 -6.62
C ALA A 56 12.03 -1.09 -6.82
N SER A 57 11.55 -2.04 -6.00
CA SER A 57 11.94 -3.46 -6.10
C SER A 57 11.55 -4.12 -7.42
N VAL A 58 10.65 -3.49 -8.20
CA VAL A 58 10.21 -3.94 -9.52
C VAL A 58 10.45 -2.87 -10.61
N ASN A 59 11.40 -1.95 -10.37
CA ASN A 59 11.80 -0.88 -11.29
C ASN A 59 10.69 0.13 -11.67
N LEU A 60 9.67 0.29 -10.83
CA LEU A 60 8.56 1.24 -11.02
C LEU A 60 8.80 2.59 -10.31
N ASN A 61 10.06 3.00 -10.17
CA ASN A 61 10.46 4.25 -9.50
C ASN A 61 9.78 5.50 -10.08
N ALA A 62 9.57 5.52 -11.41
CA ALA A 62 8.97 6.67 -12.10
C ALA A 62 7.54 6.96 -11.62
N ILE A 63 6.76 5.92 -11.31
CA ILE A 63 5.38 6.08 -10.82
C ILE A 63 5.29 6.13 -9.28
N ALA A 64 6.37 5.80 -8.57
CA ALA A 64 6.40 5.84 -7.11
C ALA A 64 6.26 7.25 -6.54
N GLN A 65 6.72 8.25 -7.30
CA GLN A 65 6.70 9.67 -6.93
C GLN A 65 5.41 10.38 -7.35
N VAL A 66 4.57 9.73 -8.17
CA VAL A 66 3.32 10.31 -8.63
C VAL A 66 2.28 10.25 -7.50
N PRO A 67 1.55 11.35 -7.20
CA PRO A 67 0.44 11.31 -6.26
C PRO A 67 -0.58 10.24 -6.64
N LEU A 68 -0.99 9.42 -5.67
CA LEU A 68 -1.94 8.33 -5.93
C LEU A 68 -3.35 8.86 -6.25
N LEU A 69 -3.72 9.99 -5.63
CA LEU A 69 -4.93 10.73 -5.92
C LEU A 69 -4.54 12.13 -6.34
N ASP A 70 -5.19 12.61 -7.40
CA ASP A 70 -5.17 14.02 -7.74
C ASP A 70 -6.14 14.76 -6.81
N THR A 71 -5.60 15.65 -5.97
CA THR A 71 -6.40 16.44 -5.03
C THR A 71 -7.20 17.55 -5.70
N ASP A 72 -6.85 17.95 -6.92
CA ASP A 72 -7.61 18.96 -7.67
C ASP A 72 -8.94 18.38 -8.17
N PHE A 73 -8.95 17.11 -8.59
CA PHE A 73 -10.17 16.38 -8.95
C PHE A 73 -11.16 16.21 -7.78
N ALA A 74 -10.66 16.09 -6.54
CA ALA A 74 -11.52 15.88 -5.37
C ALA A 74 -12.36 17.11 -4.99
N LEU A 75 -11.91 18.32 -5.35
CA LEU A 75 -12.61 19.57 -5.05
C LEU A 75 -13.72 19.88 -6.07
N GLU A 76 -13.63 19.37 -7.31
CA GLU A 76 -14.68 19.54 -8.32
C GLU A 76 -15.92 18.67 -8.03
N VAL A 77 -15.73 17.46 -7.51
CA VAL A 77 -16.84 16.53 -7.22
C VAL A 77 -17.70 16.99 -6.02
N SER A 78 -17.13 17.72 -5.06
CA SER A 78 -17.88 18.29 -3.93
C SER A 78 -18.69 19.55 -4.27
N LYS A 79 -18.57 20.08 -5.49
CA LYS A 79 -19.30 21.29 -5.94
C LYS A 79 -20.56 20.98 -6.76
N LYS A 80 -20.97 19.72 -6.89
CA LYS A 80 -22.15 19.30 -7.65
C LYS A 80 -23.20 18.65 -6.74
#